data_AF-A0A963JL13-F1
#
_entry.id   AF-A0A963JL13-F1
#
_cell.length_a   1.000
_cell.length_b   1.000
_cell.length_c   1.000
_cell.angle_alpha   90.00
_cell.angle_beta   90.00
_cell.angle_gamma   90.00
#
_symmetry.space_group_name_H-M   'P 1'
#
loop_
_entity.id
_entity.type
_entity.pdbx_description
1 polymer ?
#
loop_
_entity_poly.entity_id
_entity_poly.type
_entity_poly.pdbx_seq_one_letter_code
_entity_poly.pdbx_strand_id
1 'polypeptide(L)'
;MKHYIRSLISTLSLLLLLCSVNPVSAATTNEIETVFNWAENNFPQLFPNHQATRTITPWTFRFYPSTGIAVGVKDDELFVLGGPWGTESPTFVGTMPNVLAQIQGTNGNGNVPACSNTAEIPQGMVITQSGNVVNITTNGQCIVVPTPESASFCEPPAPTQPTGISVLSTTNIMSFLTTGIIIDMPGIPNPLDTFAQSISSCVVNAQTDAVNLVMNSDICFDLTNQFSSIPSGIGITIDPPVTAAIVSSSTSQQVSDCFATDATTIVDAFTGETWINVNGNFVTTGSLGASF
;
A
#
# COMPACT_ATOMS: atom_id res chain seq x y z
N MET A 1 14.34 -19.08 56.42
CA MET A 1 13.92 -19.18 55.00
C MET A 1 12.77 -18.25 54.62
N LYS A 2 11.73 -18.06 55.44
CA LYS A 2 10.54 -17.24 55.08
C LYS A 2 10.79 -15.72 54.96
N HIS A 3 11.78 -15.17 55.66
CA HIS A 3 12.14 -13.73 55.60
C HIS A 3 13.03 -13.36 54.40
N TYR A 4 13.92 -14.26 53.95
CA TYR A 4 14.77 -14.04 52.77
C TYR A 4 13.96 -14.05 51.47
N ILE A 5 12.90 -14.87 51.39
CA ILE A 5 12.02 -14.94 50.23
C ILE A 5 11.17 -13.65 50.08
N ARG A 6 10.73 -13.04 51.18
CA ARG A 6 10.00 -11.75 51.12
C ARG A 6 10.90 -10.57 50.71
N SER A 7 12.17 -10.57 51.12
CA SER A 7 13.12 -9.52 50.72
C SER A 7 13.46 -9.62 49.23
N LEU A 8 13.65 -10.84 48.71
CA LEU A 8 13.95 -11.09 47.29
C LEU A 8 12.80 -10.68 46.35
N ILE A 9 11.55 -10.95 46.75
CA ILE A 9 10.37 -10.58 45.94
C ILE A 9 10.20 -9.05 45.90
N SER A 10 10.45 -8.35 47.02
CA SER A 10 10.33 -6.89 47.08
C SER A 10 11.41 -6.15 46.27
N THR A 11 12.64 -6.68 46.22
CA THR A 11 13.71 -6.12 45.38
C THR A 11 13.52 -6.41 43.89
N LEU A 12 12.92 -7.55 43.53
CA LEU A 12 12.64 -7.89 42.13
C LEU A 12 11.53 -7.02 41.53
N SER A 13 10.51 -6.67 42.33
CA SER A 13 9.45 -5.74 41.91
C SER A 13 9.95 -4.31 41.71
N LEU A 14 10.95 -3.86 42.49
CA LEU A 14 11.53 -2.53 42.32
C LEU A 14 12.49 -2.45 41.12
N LEU A 15 13.15 -3.56 40.76
CA LEU A 15 14.02 -3.63 39.57
C LEU A 15 13.23 -3.71 38.26
N LEU A 16 12.05 -4.34 38.25
CA LEU A 16 11.14 -4.40 37.08
C LEU A 16 10.50 -3.04 36.76
N LEU A 17 10.36 -2.14 37.73
CA LEU A 17 9.86 -0.77 37.54
C LEU A 17 10.93 0.21 37.00
N LEU A 18 12.21 -0.15 37.07
CA LEU A 18 13.33 0.70 36.60
C LEU A 18 13.75 0.43 35.14
N CYS A 19 13.21 -0.60 34.49
CA CYS A 19 13.60 -1.01 33.13
C CYS A 19 12.58 -0.69 32.02
N SER A 20 11.48 0.01 32.32
CA SER A 20 10.66 0.63 31.27
C SER A 20 11.30 1.94 30.79
N VAL A 21 12.53 1.84 30.27
CA VAL A 21 13.03 2.84 29.33
C VAL A 21 12.31 2.56 28.02
N ASN A 22 11.24 3.29 27.73
CA ASN A 22 10.75 3.36 26.35
C ASN A 22 11.89 4.05 25.59
N PRO A 23 12.61 3.39 24.66
CA PRO A 23 13.47 4.13 23.77
C PRO A 23 12.56 5.10 23.01
N VAL A 24 12.70 6.39 23.30
CA VAL A 24 12.18 7.45 22.44
C VAL A 24 12.99 7.32 21.16
N SER A 25 12.41 6.61 20.19
CA SER A 25 13.00 6.37 18.89
C SER A 25 12.64 7.55 18.02
N ALA A 26 13.61 8.44 17.77
CA ALA A 26 13.42 9.56 16.88
C ALA A 26 12.75 9.15 15.56
N ALA A 27 11.81 9.97 15.12
CA ALA A 27 11.00 9.70 13.96
C ALA A 27 11.88 9.45 12.73
N THR A 28 11.56 8.39 12.02
CA THR A 28 12.25 8.04 10.79
C THR A 28 11.96 9.08 9.72
N THR A 29 12.86 9.24 8.75
CA THR A 29 12.64 10.11 7.60
C THR A 29 11.31 9.80 6.90
N ASN A 30 10.94 8.52 6.81
CA ASN A 30 9.69 8.08 6.18
C ASN A 30 8.43 8.57 6.91
N GLU A 31 8.42 8.51 8.25
CA GLU A 31 7.31 8.99 9.07
C GLU A 31 7.14 10.51 8.95
N ILE A 32 8.26 11.24 8.93
CA ILE A 32 8.27 12.69 8.77
C ILE A 32 7.70 13.10 7.40
N GLU A 33 8.16 12.46 6.32
CA GLU A 33 7.65 12.72 4.96
C GLU A 33 6.16 12.41 4.85
N THR A 34 5.69 11.33 5.50
CA THR A 34 4.27 10.95 5.55
C THR A 34 3.42 12.06 6.16
N VAL A 35 3.82 12.58 7.33
CA VAL A 35 3.09 13.65 8.02
C VAL A 35 3.10 14.95 7.20
N PHE A 36 4.23 15.30 6.59
CA PHE A 36 4.34 16.54 5.80
C PHE A 36 3.48 16.49 4.54
N ASN A 37 3.53 15.38 3.79
CA ASN A 37 2.70 15.22 2.60
C ASN A 37 1.20 15.19 2.96
N TRP A 38 0.85 14.53 4.06
CA TRP A 38 -0.52 14.56 4.57
C TRP A 38 -0.99 15.99 4.88
N ALA A 39 -0.14 16.81 5.51
CA ALA A 39 -0.45 18.19 5.81
C ALA A 39 -0.66 19.05 4.55
N GLU A 40 0.20 18.91 3.54
CA GLU A 40 0.07 19.59 2.23
C GLU A 40 -1.27 19.29 1.55
N ASN A 41 -1.70 18.03 1.58
CA ASN A 41 -2.92 17.58 0.92
C ASN A 41 -4.20 17.98 1.66
N ASN A 42 -4.20 17.92 3.00
CA ASN A 42 -5.41 18.15 3.79
C ASN A 42 -5.59 19.62 4.20
N PHE A 43 -4.51 20.41 4.21
CA PHE A 43 -4.57 21.83 4.53
C PHE A 43 -3.82 22.68 3.48
N PRO A 44 -4.21 22.64 2.20
CA PRO A 44 -3.50 23.35 1.12
C PRO A 44 -3.51 24.87 1.30
N GLN A 45 -4.49 25.42 2.03
CA GLN A 45 -4.50 26.83 2.41
C GLN A 45 -3.37 27.24 3.37
N LEU A 46 -2.82 26.29 4.12
CA LEU A 46 -1.75 26.50 5.11
C LEU A 46 -0.40 26.03 4.55
N PHE A 47 -0.40 24.88 3.87
CA PHE A 47 0.78 24.23 3.30
C PHE A 47 0.66 24.08 1.77
N PRO A 48 0.62 25.20 1.01
CA PRO A 48 0.43 25.16 -0.44
C PRO A 48 1.72 24.80 -1.18
N ASN A 49 1.58 24.00 -2.23
CA ASN A 49 2.66 23.54 -3.11
C ASN A 49 3.72 22.73 -2.36
N HIS A 50 4.07 21.57 -2.91
CA HIS A 50 5.10 20.72 -2.34
C HIS A 50 6.43 21.45 -2.14
N GLN A 51 7.03 21.31 -0.94
CA GLN A 51 8.34 21.89 -0.61
C GLN A 51 9.37 20.81 -0.29
N ALA A 52 10.63 21.06 -0.63
CA ALA A 52 11.73 20.16 -0.26
C ALA A 52 11.94 20.14 1.25
N THR A 53 12.04 18.94 1.83
CA THR A 53 12.39 18.73 3.23
C THR A 53 13.84 19.14 3.49
N ARG A 54 14.05 19.86 4.60
CA ARG A 54 15.36 20.36 5.04
C ARG A 54 15.65 19.86 6.45
N THR A 55 16.92 19.67 6.76
CA THR A 55 17.36 19.26 8.10
C THR A 55 18.38 20.26 8.64
N ILE A 56 18.11 20.78 9.83
CA ILE A 56 19.03 21.58 10.65
C ILE A 56 18.93 21.02 12.07
N THR A 57 19.86 20.14 12.45
CA THR A 57 19.81 19.42 13.73
C THR A 57 19.48 20.36 14.90
N PRO A 58 18.47 20.03 15.74
CA PRO A 58 17.70 18.78 15.79
C PRO A 58 16.43 18.73 14.92
N TRP A 59 16.24 19.66 14.01
CA TRP A 59 15.01 19.84 13.22
C TRP A 59 15.08 19.20 11.84
N THR A 60 13.98 18.57 11.44
CA THR A 60 13.64 18.25 10.04
C THR A 60 12.35 18.96 9.69
N PHE A 61 12.31 19.79 8.64
CA PHE A 61 11.19 20.70 8.40
C PHE A 61 10.99 21.04 6.92
N ARG A 62 9.79 21.55 6.59
CA ARG A 62 9.46 22.22 5.34
C ARG A 62 8.98 23.63 5.62
N PHE A 63 9.36 24.56 4.75
CA PHE A 63 8.94 25.96 4.82
C PHE A 63 8.22 26.34 3.52
N TYR A 64 7.05 26.95 3.65
CA TYR A 64 6.16 27.33 2.55
C TYR A 64 6.19 28.85 2.37
N PRO A 65 6.95 29.37 1.38
CA PRO A 65 7.21 30.81 1.28
C PRO A 65 5.95 31.64 1.02
N SER A 66 4.95 31.10 0.33
CA SER A 66 3.72 31.81 -0.01
C SER A 66 2.81 32.05 1.20
N THR A 67 2.89 31.21 2.24
CA THR A 67 2.12 31.37 3.49
C THR A 67 2.98 31.82 4.67
N GLY A 68 4.30 31.75 4.54
CA GLY A 68 5.24 32.02 5.63
C GLY A 68 5.15 30.99 6.76
N ILE A 69 4.58 29.81 6.48
CA ILE A 69 4.39 28.74 7.46
C ILE A 69 5.52 27.72 7.32
N ALA A 70 5.98 27.17 8.45
CA ALA A 70 6.83 25.99 8.50
C ALA A 70 6.14 24.87 9.29
N VAL A 71 6.36 23.63 8.85
CA VAL A 71 6.05 22.41 9.62
C VAL A 71 7.36 21.69 9.88
N GLY A 72 7.59 21.25 11.11
CA GLY A 72 8.86 20.69 11.51
C GLY A 72 8.72 19.63 12.59
N VAL A 73 9.62 18.66 12.56
CA VAL A 73 9.78 17.63 13.58
C VAL A 73 11.10 17.88 14.29
N LYS A 74 11.06 17.81 15.61
CA LYS A 74 12.23 17.77 16.48
C LYS A 74 12.08 16.56 17.39
N ASP A 75 13.08 15.68 17.34
CA ASP A 75 13.04 14.37 18.02
C ASP A 75 11.81 13.56 17.55
N ASP A 76 10.74 13.49 18.35
CA ASP A 76 9.47 12.80 18.03
C ASP A 76 8.25 13.74 18.10
N GLU A 77 8.48 15.04 18.10
CA GLU A 77 7.45 16.04 18.31
C GLU A 77 7.26 16.89 17.05
N LEU A 78 6.00 17.03 16.63
CA LEU A 78 5.58 17.81 15.48
C LEU A 78 5.24 19.24 15.93
N PHE A 79 5.75 20.21 15.19
CA PHE A 79 5.56 21.64 15.41
C PHE A 79 5.18 22.37 14.14
N VAL A 80 4.52 23.52 14.32
CA VAL A 80 4.23 24.50 13.26
C VAL A 80 4.70 25.89 13.69
N LEU A 81 5.12 26.70 12.73
CA LEU A 81 5.56 28.08 12.95
C LEU A 81 5.04 28.97 11.82
N GLY A 82 4.65 30.20 12.13
CA GLY A 82 4.15 31.18 11.16
C GLY A 82 2.62 31.13 10.99
N GLY A 83 2.09 32.03 10.16
CA GLY A 83 0.66 32.11 9.88
C GLY A 83 -0.19 32.26 11.16
N PRO A 84 -1.25 31.44 11.35
CA PRO A 84 -2.12 31.49 12.53
C PRO A 84 -1.42 31.25 13.87
N TRP A 85 -0.21 30.66 13.86
CA TRP A 85 0.53 30.26 15.06
C TRP A 85 1.60 31.27 15.49
N GLY A 86 1.75 32.38 14.77
CA GLY A 86 2.74 33.41 15.05
C GLY A 86 4.17 33.00 14.69
N THR A 87 5.09 33.96 14.77
CA THR A 87 6.48 33.79 14.27
C THR A 87 7.54 33.73 15.37
N GLU A 88 7.14 33.87 16.64
CA GLU A 88 8.08 33.99 17.76
C GLU A 88 8.59 32.63 18.27
N SER A 89 7.75 31.60 18.28
CA SER A 89 8.11 30.27 18.75
C SER A 89 7.30 29.17 18.04
N PRO A 90 7.89 27.98 17.79
CA PRO A 90 7.16 26.86 17.21
C PRO A 90 6.06 26.38 18.15
N THR A 91 4.84 26.26 17.62
CA THR A 91 3.69 25.72 18.34
C THR A 91 3.69 24.20 18.23
N PHE A 92 3.63 23.52 19.38
CA PHE A 92 3.52 22.07 19.46
C PHE A 92 2.15 21.60 18.95
N VAL A 93 2.17 20.60 18.08
CA VAL A 93 0.95 19.99 17.50
C VAL A 93 0.67 18.64 18.15
N GLY A 94 1.69 17.81 18.32
CA GLY A 94 1.53 16.45 18.84
C GLY A 94 2.82 15.64 18.71
N THR A 95 2.80 14.41 19.22
CA THR A 95 3.89 13.45 19.02
C THR A 95 3.70 12.69 17.71
N MET A 96 4.79 12.25 17.09
CA MET A 96 4.77 11.51 15.84
C MET A 96 3.88 10.26 15.90
N PRO A 97 3.95 9.40 16.94
CA PRO A 97 3.03 8.26 17.06
C PRO A 97 1.56 8.67 17.13
N ASN A 98 1.23 9.76 17.83
CA ASN A 98 -0.15 10.23 17.96
C ASN A 98 -0.66 10.85 16.66
N VAL A 99 0.17 11.62 15.97
CA VAL A 99 -0.19 12.22 14.67
C VAL A 99 -0.32 11.13 13.63
N LEU A 100 0.60 10.16 13.57
CA LEU A 100 0.49 9.00 12.66
C LEU A 100 -0.75 8.17 12.98
N ALA A 101 -1.04 7.92 14.26
CA ALA A 101 -2.28 7.23 14.67
C ALA A 101 -3.53 8.04 14.33
N GLN A 102 -3.48 9.38 14.35
CA GLN A 102 -4.58 10.23 13.89
C GLN A 102 -4.71 10.21 12.38
N ILE A 103 -3.60 10.22 11.63
CA ILE A 103 -3.61 10.02 10.17
C ILE A 103 -4.22 8.64 9.84
N GLN A 104 -3.94 7.62 10.65
CA GLN A 104 -4.49 6.27 10.48
C GLN A 104 -5.94 6.10 10.99
N GLY A 105 -6.36 6.88 12.01
CA GLY A 105 -7.63 6.71 12.73
C GLY A 105 -8.72 7.74 12.43
N THR A 106 -8.34 8.94 11.97
CA THR A 106 -9.19 9.65 10.99
C THR A 106 -8.99 8.93 9.67
N ASN A 107 -9.92 8.98 8.72
CA ASN A 107 -9.70 8.45 7.37
C ASN A 107 -8.61 9.27 6.62
N GLY A 108 -7.44 9.44 7.23
CA GLY A 108 -6.35 10.30 6.83
C GLY A 108 -5.61 9.64 5.70
N ASN A 109 -6.16 9.83 4.51
CA ASN A 109 -5.57 10.56 3.40
C ASN A 109 -4.04 10.76 3.40
N GLY A 110 -3.27 9.72 3.71
CA GLY A 110 -2.01 9.44 3.03
C GLY A 110 -2.32 8.83 1.67
N ASN A 111 -3.29 9.40 0.94
CA ASN A 111 -3.68 8.90 -0.37
C ASN A 111 -2.42 8.87 -1.22
N VAL A 112 -1.99 7.66 -1.52
CA VAL A 112 -1.25 7.36 -2.73
C VAL A 112 -2.23 7.71 -3.86
N PRO A 113 -2.02 8.76 -4.69
CA PRO A 113 -2.88 9.06 -5.84
C PRO A 113 -3.33 7.83 -6.65
N ALA A 114 -2.50 6.77 -6.70
CA ALA A 114 -2.82 5.51 -7.36
C ALA A 114 -3.87 4.63 -6.63
N CYS A 115 -4.26 4.92 -5.38
CA CYS A 115 -5.20 4.10 -4.60
C CYS A 115 -6.37 4.95 -4.10
N SER A 116 -7.52 4.86 -4.78
CA SER A 116 -8.68 5.73 -4.53
C SER A 116 -9.59 5.28 -3.37
N ASN A 117 -9.52 4.01 -2.95
CA ASN A 117 -10.41 3.45 -1.92
C ASN A 117 -9.63 2.73 -0.82
N THR A 118 -9.15 3.51 0.15
CA THR A 118 -8.38 2.98 1.29
C THR A 118 -9.23 2.28 2.35
N ALA A 119 -10.56 2.39 2.28
CA ALA A 119 -11.48 1.75 3.22
C ALA A 119 -11.54 0.22 3.06
N GLU A 120 -11.08 -0.29 1.92
CA GLU A 120 -11.04 -1.72 1.61
C GLU A 120 -9.65 -2.34 1.80
N ILE A 121 -8.66 -1.56 2.24
CA ILE A 121 -7.32 -2.06 2.52
C ILE A 121 -7.38 -3.01 3.73
N PRO A 122 -7.00 -4.29 3.58
CA PRO A 122 -7.05 -5.24 4.68
C PRO A 122 -6.12 -4.84 5.82
N GLN A 123 -6.52 -5.11 7.06
CA GLN A 123 -5.70 -4.82 8.24
C GLN A 123 -4.34 -5.54 8.12
N GLY A 124 -3.25 -4.79 8.35
CA GLY A 124 -1.88 -5.31 8.26
C GLY A 124 -1.22 -5.08 6.89
N MET A 125 -1.97 -4.62 5.88
CA MET A 125 -1.39 -4.10 4.65
C MET A 125 -0.92 -2.65 4.84
N VAL A 126 0.26 -2.35 4.32
CA VAL A 126 0.90 -1.03 4.36
C VAL A 126 1.19 -0.59 2.94
N ILE A 127 0.74 0.61 2.59
CA ILE A 127 0.95 1.22 1.29
C ILE A 127 1.70 2.53 1.48
N THR A 128 2.76 2.73 0.71
CA THR A 128 3.56 3.96 0.72
C THR A 128 3.77 4.45 -0.71
N GLN A 129 3.91 5.76 -0.89
CA GLN A 129 4.28 6.35 -2.19
C GLN A 129 5.37 7.39 -2.02
N SER A 130 6.39 7.32 -2.87
CA SER A 130 7.44 8.31 -3.00
C SER A 130 7.59 8.67 -4.48
N GLY A 131 7.11 9.86 -4.87
CA GLY A 131 7.01 10.25 -6.27
C GLY A 131 6.12 9.26 -7.04
N ASN A 132 6.66 8.67 -8.11
CA ASN A 132 5.93 7.69 -8.93
C ASN A 132 6.07 6.24 -8.43
N VAL A 133 6.80 6.01 -7.34
CA VAL A 133 7.02 4.67 -6.80
C VAL A 133 6.05 4.40 -5.67
N VAL A 134 5.18 3.40 -5.84
CA VAL A 134 4.25 2.88 -4.84
C VAL A 134 4.82 1.57 -4.30
N ASN A 135 4.89 1.40 -2.98
CA ASN A 135 5.25 0.12 -2.36
C ASN A 135 4.07 -0.37 -1.52
N ILE A 136 3.67 -1.62 -1.75
CA ILE A 136 2.62 -2.33 -1.02
C ILE A 136 3.29 -3.49 -0.29
N THR A 137 3.11 -3.59 1.03
CA THR A 137 3.68 -4.68 1.81
C THR A 137 2.80 -5.11 2.97
N THR A 138 2.93 -6.36 3.40
CA THR A 138 2.35 -6.86 4.66
C THR A 138 3.38 -6.97 5.78
N ASN A 139 4.56 -6.37 5.60
CA ASN A 139 5.69 -6.42 6.56
C ASN A 139 6.07 -7.86 6.97
N GLY A 140 6.00 -8.80 6.02
CA GLY A 140 6.32 -10.20 6.25
C GLY A 140 5.28 -10.98 7.07
N GLN A 141 4.11 -10.41 7.36
CA GLN A 141 3.00 -11.12 7.99
C GLN A 141 1.98 -11.57 6.92
N CYS A 142 1.39 -12.75 7.10
CA CYS A 142 0.29 -13.19 6.25
C CYS A 142 -1.03 -12.65 6.83
N ILE A 143 -1.76 -11.89 6.02
CA ILE A 143 -2.98 -11.21 6.46
C ILE A 143 -4.22 -11.91 5.89
N VAL A 144 -5.29 -11.94 6.68
CA VAL A 144 -6.57 -12.50 6.22
C VAL A 144 -7.23 -11.49 5.28
N VAL A 145 -7.54 -11.92 4.05
CA VAL A 145 -8.31 -11.10 3.12
C VAL A 145 -9.80 -11.32 3.38
N PRO A 146 -10.58 -10.28 3.68
CA PRO A 146 -12.00 -10.43 3.97
C PRO A 146 -12.80 -10.91 2.75
N THR A 147 -12.36 -10.62 1.52
CA THR A 147 -13.00 -11.04 0.26
C THR A 147 -11.97 -11.29 -0.85
N PRO A 148 -11.98 -12.43 -1.57
CA PRO A 148 -11.04 -12.71 -2.67
C PRO A 148 -11.26 -11.85 -3.93
N GLU A 149 -12.38 -11.13 -4.02
CA GLU A 149 -12.74 -10.30 -5.19
C GLU A 149 -12.08 -8.91 -5.20
N SER A 150 -11.50 -8.47 -4.07
CA SER A 150 -10.92 -7.13 -3.90
C SER A 150 -9.39 -7.13 -3.98
N ALA A 151 -8.80 -7.85 -4.95
CA ALA A 151 -7.34 -7.86 -5.13
C ALA A 151 -6.77 -6.57 -5.74
N SER A 152 -7.63 -5.65 -6.19
CA SER A 152 -7.24 -4.33 -6.71
C SER A 152 -7.39 -3.27 -5.63
N PHE A 153 -6.43 -3.21 -4.71
CA PHE A 153 -6.45 -2.24 -3.59
C PHE A 153 -6.11 -0.81 -4.03
N CYS A 154 -5.54 -0.68 -5.23
CA CYS A 154 -5.06 0.56 -5.79
C CYS A 154 -5.64 0.78 -7.18
N GLU A 155 -6.93 1.11 -7.21
CA GLU A 155 -7.60 1.55 -8.42
C GLU A 155 -7.68 3.09 -8.41
N PRO A 156 -7.18 3.79 -9.44
CA PRO A 156 -7.38 5.23 -9.55
C PRO A 156 -8.85 5.55 -9.82
N PRO A 157 -9.36 6.73 -9.41
CA PRO A 157 -10.76 7.06 -9.61
C PRO A 157 -11.09 7.17 -11.10
N ALA A 158 -12.27 6.66 -11.47
CA ALA A 158 -12.76 6.74 -12.84
C ALA A 158 -12.77 8.21 -13.33
N PRO A 159 -12.33 8.49 -14.57
CA PRO A 159 -12.42 9.83 -15.14
C PRO A 159 -13.87 10.27 -15.29
N THR A 160 -14.12 11.56 -15.08
CA THR A 160 -15.44 12.16 -15.34
C THR A 160 -15.70 12.46 -16.82
N GLN A 161 -14.66 12.36 -17.66
CA GLN A 161 -14.71 12.54 -19.11
C GLN A 161 -13.60 11.72 -19.79
N PRO A 162 -13.75 11.33 -21.08
CA PRO A 162 -12.69 10.65 -21.82
C PRO A 162 -11.40 11.46 -21.81
N THR A 163 -10.30 10.85 -21.35
CA THR A 163 -9.00 11.53 -21.28
C THR A 163 -8.18 11.34 -22.56
N GLY A 164 -8.46 10.28 -23.33
CA GLY A 164 -7.67 9.89 -24.50
C GLY A 164 -6.27 9.35 -24.16
N ILE A 165 -5.97 9.13 -22.88
CA ILE A 165 -4.67 8.60 -22.43
C ILE A 165 -4.76 7.07 -22.39
N SER A 166 -3.82 6.40 -23.04
CA SER A 166 -3.66 4.94 -22.97
C SER A 166 -2.42 4.60 -22.15
N VAL A 167 -2.56 3.74 -21.14
CA VAL A 167 -1.45 3.35 -20.24
C VAL A 167 -1.30 1.85 -20.23
N LEU A 168 -0.14 1.35 -20.65
CA LEU A 168 0.24 -0.05 -20.56
C LEU A 168 0.98 -0.29 -19.24
N SER A 169 0.47 -1.21 -18.43
CA SER A 169 1.10 -1.70 -17.21
C SER A 169 1.62 -3.11 -17.42
N THR A 170 2.88 -3.35 -17.06
CA THR A 170 3.48 -4.69 -17.11
C THR A 170 3.92 -5.08 -15.72
N THR A 171 3.39 -6.19 -15.21
CA THR A 171 3.68 -6.73 -13.90
C THR A 171 4.61 -7.93 -14.02
N ASN A 172 5.81 -7.80 -13.48
CA ASN A 172 6.78 -8.87 -13.35
C ASN A 172 6.64 -9.54 -11.98
N ILE A 173 6.38 -10.85 -11.97
CA ILE A 173 6.35 -11.66 -10.75
C ILE A 173 7.76 -12.18 -10.49
N MET A 174 8.38 -11.72 -9.39
CA MET A 174 9.71 -12.12 -8.97
C MET A 174 9.67 -13.41 -8.14
N SER A 175 8.66 -13.55 -7.30
CA SER A 175 8.40 -14.78 -6.56
C SER A 175 6.91 -14.97 -6.29
N PHE A 176 6.51 -16.24 -6.29
CA PHE A 176 5.19 -16.68 -5.86
C PHE A 176 5.36 -17.98 -5.09
N LEU A 177 4.90 -18.01 -3.83
CA LEU A 177 5.05 -19.15 -2.93
C LEU A 177 3.71 -19.45 -2.29
N THR A 178 3.29 -20.71 -2.36
CA THR A 178 2.12 -21.19 -1.63
C THR A 178 2.53 -22.19 -0.57
N THR A 179 1.93 -22.09 0.61
CA THR A 179 2.07 -23.07 1.70
C THR A 179 0.72 -23.69 2.00
N GLY A 180 0.71 -24.94 2.45
CA GLY A 180 -0.51 -25.61 2.90
C GLY A 180 -1.47 -26.05 1.79
N ILE A 181 -1.09 -25.87 0.52
CA ILE A 181 -1.79 -26.42 -0.62
C ILE A 181 -0.80 -27.07 -1.58
N ILE A 182 -1.09 -28.31 -1.97
CA ILE A 182 -0.34 -29.04 -2.99
C ILE A 182 -1.35 -29.54 -4.01
N ILE A 183 -1.17 -29.14 -5.27
CA ILE A 183 -1.93 -29.66 -6.40
C ILE A 183 -0.96 -30.45 -7.26
N ASP A 184 -1.03 -31.77 -7.15
CA ASP A 184 -0.19 -32.71 -7.90
C ASP A 184 -1.10 -33.72 -8.60
N MET A 185 -1.44 -33.38 -9.85
CA MET A 185 -2.27 -34.21 -10.71
C MET A 185 -1.39 -34.74 -11.86
N PRO A 186 -1.19 -36.07 -11.97
CA PRO A 186 -0.39 -36.64 -13.03
C PRO A 186 -0.87 -36.20 -14.43
N GLY A 187 0.00 -35.55 -15.19
CA GLY A 187 -0.28 -35.11 -16.56
C GLY A 187 -1.05 -33.80 -16.69
N ILE A 188 -1.37 -33.11 -15.59
CA ILE A 188 -2.00 -31.78 -15.61
C ILE A 188 -1.03 -30.77 -14.98
N PRO A 189 -0.66 -29.68 -15.69
CA PRO A 189 0.15 -28.61 -15.11
C PRO A 189 -0.51 -28.05 -13.85
N ASN A 190 0.30 -27.66 -12.85
CA ASN A 190 -0.25 -27.09 -11.63
C ASN A 190 -0.98 -25.78 -11.98
N PRO A 191 -2.28 -25.65 -11.69
CA PRO A 191 -3.03 -24.44 -12.02
C PRO A 191 -2.48 -23.20 -11.30
N LEU A 192 -1.77 -23.37 -10.18
CA LEU A 192 -1.16 -22.27 -9.44
C LEU A 192 0.05 -21.66 -10.16
N ASP A 193 0.69 -22.39 -11.09
CA ASP A 193 1.82 -21.89 -11.87
C ASP A 193 1.42 -20.69 -12.74
N THR A 194 0.13 -20.55 -13.08
CA THR A 194 -0.38 -19.41 -13.84
C THR A 194 -0.25 -18.09 -13.07
N PHE A 195 -0.31 -18.11 -11.74
CA PHE A 195 -0.14 -16.92 -10.90
C PHE A 195 1.32 -16.49 -10.75
N ALA A 196 2.28 -17.37 -11.09
CA ALA A 196 3.69 -17.04 -11.10
C ALA A 196 4.13 -16.36 -12.41
N GLN A 197 3.24 -16.22 -13.39
CA GLN A 197 3.56 -15.64 -14.69
C GLN A 197 3.42 -14.11 -14.67
N SER A 198 4.29 -13.43 -15.41
CA SER A 198 4.17 -11.99 -15.63
C SER A 198 2.96 -11.69 -16.52
N ILE A 199 2.25 -10.61 -16.22
CA ILE A 199 1.04 -10.21 -16.94
C ILE A 199 1.14 -8.75 -17.36
N SER A 200 0.49 -8.40 -18.46
CA SER A 200 0.38 -7.01 -18.95
C SER A 200 -1.09 -6.63 -19.10
N SER A 201 -1.47 -5.44 -18.66
CA SER A 201 -2.81 -4.88 -18.85
C SER A 201 -2.70 -3.46 -19.38
N CYS A 202 -3.67 -3.01 -20.16
CA CYS A 202 -3.70 -1.65 -20.67
C CYS A 202 -5.00 -0.94 -20.29
N VAL A 203 -4.90 0.34 -19.93
CA VAL A 203 -6.04 1.17 -19.56
C VAL A 203 -6.20 2.28 -20.59
N VAL A 204 -7.35 2.32 -21.25
CA VAL A 204 -7.79 3.42 -22.11
C VAL A 204 -8.52 4.46 -21.26
N ASN A 205 -8.41 5.72 -21.63
CA ASN A 205 -8.92 6.86 -20.87
C ASN A 205 -8.37 6.90 -19.43
N ALA A 206 -7.13 6.48 -19.23
CA ALA A 206 -6.47 6.53 -17.94
C ALA A 206 -6.30 7.98 -17.44
N GLN A 207 -6.10 8.14 -16.14
CA GLN A 207 -5.71 9.41 -15.53
C GLN A 207 -4.23 9.73 -15.82
N THR A 208 -3.85 11.01 -15.79
CA THR A 208 -2.46 11.43 -16.05
C THR A 208 -1.47 10.96 -14.98
N ASP A 209 -1.94 10.74 -13.76
CA ASP A 209 -1.16 10.23 -12.62
C ASP A 209 -0.87 8.73 -12.72
N ALA A 210 -1.56 8.00 -13.59
CA ALA A 210 -1.28 6.60 -13.89
C ALA A 210 -0.04 6.39 -14.78
N VAL A 211 0.50 7.47 -15.37
CA VAL A 211 1.64 7.40 -16.30
C VAL A 211 2.95 7.36 -15.52
N ASN A 212 3.87 6.48 -15.93
CA ASN A 212 5.20 6.31 -15.33
C ASN A 212 5.17 5.88 -13.86
N LEU A 213 4.08 5.24 -13.41
CA LEU A 213 4.01 4.62 -12.09
C LEU A 213 4.86 3.35 -12.03
N VAL A 214 5.49 3.13 -10.88
CA VAL A 214 6.16 1.89 -10.53
C VAL A 214 5.52 1.37 -9.25
N MET A 215 4.95 0.17 -9.28
CA MET A 215 4.34 -0.47 -8.12
C MET A 215 5.16 -1.68 -7.71
N ASN A 216 5.72 -1.67 -6.50
CA ASN A 216 6.36 -2.83 -5.91
C ASN A 216 5.44 -3.45 -4.88
N SER A 217 5.30 -4.76 -4.89
CA SER A 217 4.45 -5.50 -3.97
C SER A 217 5.26 -6.61 -3.29
N ASP A 218 5.12 -6.73 -1.98
CA ASP A 218 5.62 -7.83 -1.14
C ASP A 218 4.53 -8.21 -0.13
N ILE A 219 3.64 -9.10 -0.56
CA ILE A 219 2.36 -9.35 0.11
C ILE A 219 2.26 -10.83 0.44
N CYS A 220 1.85 -11.14 1.67
CA CYS A 220 1.39 -12.48 2.04
C CYS A 220 -0.08 -12.47 2.45
N PHE A 221 -0.86 -13.38 1.88
CA PHE A 221 -2.25 -13.63 2.24
C PHE A 221 -2.40 -14.96 2.98
N ASP A 222 -3.19 -14.95 4.05
CA ASP A 222 -3.74 -16.14 4.69
C ASP A 222 -5.07 -16.49 4.02
N LEU A 223 -5.05 -17.62 3.32
CA LEU A 223 -6.18 -18.15 2.55
C LEU A 223 -6.82 -19.36 3.25
N THR A 224 -6.44 -19.66 4.50
CA THR A 224 -6.88 -20.86 5.23
C THR A 224 -8.40 -20.99 5.27
N ASN A 225 -9.10 -19.87 5.49
CA ASN A 225 -10.57 -19.87 5.58
C ASN A 225 -11.23 -20.13 4.23
N GLN A 226 -10.65 -19.63 3.14
CA GLN A 226 -11.12 -19.76 1.77
C GLN A 226 -11.03 -21.20 1.27
N PHE A 227 -10.01 -21.94 1.75
CA PHE A 227 -9.79 -23.35 1.41
C PHE A 227 -10.44 -24.32 2.40
N SER A 228 -11.03 -23.84 3.50
CA SER A 228 -11.62 -24.69 4.56
C SER A 228 -12.76 -25.60 4.09
N SER A 229 -13.44 -25.24 3.00
CA SER A 229 -14.57 -25.99 2.42
C SER A 229 -14.14 -26.96 1.31
N ILE A 230 -12.88 -26.91 0.87
CA ILE A 230 -12.37 -27.77 -0.20
C ILE A 230 -11.87 -29.06 0.44
N PRO A 231 -12.47 -30.23 0.14
CA PRO A 231 -12.00 -31.49 0.69
C PRO A 231 -10.67 -31.90 0.04
N SER A 232 -9.72 -32.38 0.85
CA SER A 232 -8.54 -33.07 0.34
C SER A 232 -8.97 -34.31 -0.46
N GLY A 233 -8.42 -34.50 -1.65
CA GLY A 233 -8.90 -35.46 -2.64
C GLY A 233 -7.83 -35.85 -3.67
N ILE A 234 -8.23 -36.52 -4.76
CA ILE A 234 -7.27 -37.02 -5.76
C ILE A 234 -6.47 -35.86 -6.35
N GLY A 235 -5.18 -35.81 -6.01
CA GLY A 235 -4.22 -34.83 -6.50
C GLY A 235 -4.30 -33.43 -5.86
N ILE A 236 -5.11 -33.25 -4.81
CA ILE A 236 -5.17 -31.99 -4.03
C ILE A 236 -5.02 -32.31 -2.55
N THR A 237 -3.95 -31.79 -1.94
CA THR A 237 -3.70 -31.88 -0.50
C THR A 237 -3.78 -30.49 0.11
N ILE A 238 -4.61 -30.34 1.13
CA ILE A 238 -4.74 -29.11 1.92
C ILE A 238 -4.28 -29.40 3.35
N ASP A 239 -3.29 -28.64 3.81
CA ASP A 239 -2.67 -28.73 5.13
C ASP A 239 -2.53 -27.32 5.73
N PRO A 240 -3.51 -26.86 6.53
CA PRO A 240 -3.50 -25.52 7.10
C PRO A 240 -2.25 -25.22 7.96
N PRO A 241 -1.74 -23.97 7.98
CA PRO A 241 -2.31 -22.80 7.32
C PRO A 241 -2.04 -22.78 5.81
N VAL A 242 -3.03 -22.33 5.04
CA VAL A 242 -2.90 -22.12 3.60
C VAL A 242 -2.52 -20.67 3.35
N THR A 243 -1.33 -20.41 2.82
CA THR A 243 -0.86 -19.05 2.56
C THR A 243 -0.34 -18.88 1.14
N ALA A 244 -0.42 -17.65 0.62
CA ALA A 244 0.14 -17.27 -0.66
C ALA A 244 0.96 -15.98 -0.49
N ALA A 245 2.25 -16.05 -0.79
CA ALA A 245 3.17 -14.91 -0.79
C ALA A 245 3.58 -14.55 -2.21
N ILE A 246 3.52 -13.26 -2.55
CA ILE A 246 3.84 -12.74 -3.88
C ILE A 246 4.76 -11.53 -3.75
N VAL A 247 5.86 -11.56 -4.51
CA VAL A 247 6.75 -10.42 -4.69
C VAL A 247 6.74 -10.04 -6.16
N SER A 248 6.36 -8.81 -6.46
CA SER A 248 6.22 -8.33 -7.83
C SER A 248 6.61 -6.86 -8.00
N SER A 249 6.90 -6.50 -9.24
CA SER A 249 7.09 -5.10 -9.65
C SER A 249 6.31 -4.85 -10.92
N SER A 250 5.52 -3.78 -10.93
CA SER A 250 4.73 -3.33 -12.07
C SER A 250 5.21 -1.97 -12.53
N THR A 251 5.29 -1.77 -13.84
CA THR A 251 5.63 -0.47 -14.44
C THR A 251 4.57 -0.06 -15.44
N SER A 252 4.13 1.19 -15.36
CA SER A 252 3.12 1.78 -16.22
C SER A 252 3.74 2.81 -17.15
N GLN A 253 3.40 2.78 -18.43
CA GLN A 253 3.86 3.75 -19.43
C GLN A 253 2.74 4.17 -20.37
N GLN A 254 2.77 5.44 -20.80
CA GLN A 254 1.82 5.89 -21.81
C GLN A 254 2.14 5.26 -23.16
N VAL A 255 1.13 4.72 -23.83
CA VAL A 255 1.20 4.20 -25.20
C VAL A 255 0.27 4.98 -26.12
N SER A 256 0.50 4.91 -27.43
CA SER A 256 -0.35 5.59 -28.40
C SER A 256 -1.72 4.94 -28.55
N ASP A 257 -1.79 3.62 -28.39
CA ASP A 257 -3.01 2.83 -28.54
C ASP A 257 -2.87 1.50 -27.77
N CYS A 258 -3.78 1.23 -26.84
CA CYS A 258 -3.82 -0.05 -26.12
C CYS A 258 -4.06 -1.25 -27.05
N PHE A 259 -4.86 -1.08 -28.11
CA PHE A 259 -5.21 -2.18 -29.03
C PHE A 259 -4.06 -2.59 -29.96
N ALA A 260 -3.01 -1.79 -30.03
CA ALA A 260 -1.78 -2.09 -30.75
C ALA A 260 -0.71 -2.77 -29.87
N THR A 261 -1.00 -3.01 -28.58
CA THR A 261 -0.08 -3.67 -27.64
C THR A 261 -0.32 -5.17 -27.55
N ASP A 262 0.57 -5.87 -26.86
CA ASP A 262 0.44 -7.28 -26.46
C ASP A 262 -0.18 -7.44 -25.06
N ALA A 263 -0.91 -6.44 -24.56
CA ALA A 263 -1.63 -6.53 -23.30
C ALA A 263 -2.56 -7.76 -23.28
N THR A 264 -2.63 -8.45 -22.14
CA THR A 264 -3.56 -9.57 -21.97
C THR A 264 -5.00 -9.08 -21.80
N THR A 265 -5.16 -7.92 -21.18
CA THR A 265 -6.45 -7.25 -20.98
C THR A 265 -6.36 -5.77 -21.31
N ILE A 266 -7.47 -5.22 -21.81
CA ILE A 266 -7.68 -3.79 -21.94
C ILE A 266 -8.92 -3.40 -21.14
N VAL A 267 -8.86 -2.31 -20.40
CA VAL A 267 -10.00 -1.73 -19.70
C VAL A 267 -10.15 -0.27 -20.10
N ASP A 268 -11.36 0.18 -20.39
CA ASP A 268 -11.65 1.62 -20.54
C ASP A 268 -12.08 2.16 -19.17
N ALA A 269 -11.25 3.02 -18.57
CA ALA A 269 -11.51 3.58 -17.25
C ALA A 269 -12.73 4.52 -17.22
N PHE A 270 -13.15 5.07 -18.37
CA PHE A 270 -14.29 5.97 -18.46
C PHE A 270 -15.61 5.18 -18.64
N THR A 271 -15.63 4.16 -19.50
CA THR A 271 -16.86 3.40 -19.78
C THR A 271 -17.01 2.14 -18.93
N GLY A 272 -15.91 1.63 -18.36
CA GLY A 272 -15.85 0.33 -17.69
C GLY A 272 -15.81 -0.87 -18.65
N GLU A 273 -15.75 -0.64 -19.97
CA GLU A 273 -15.66 -1.73 -20.94
C GLU A 273 -14.33 -2.48 -20.79
N THR A 274 -14.38 -3.80 -20.96
CA THR A 274 -13.21 -4.67 -20.83
C THR A 274 -13.07 -5.57 -22.05
N TRP A 275 -11.83 -5.69 -22.54
CA TRP A 275 -11.44 -6.58 -23.61
C TRP A 275 -10.36 -7.55 -23.13
N ILE A 276 -10.41 -8.77 -23.67
CA ILE A 276 -9.42 -9.82 -23.42
C ILE A 276 -8.73 -10.15 -24.74
N ASN A 277 -7.41 -10.30 -24.70
CA ASN A 277 -6.62 -10.73 -25.83
C ASN A 277 -6.74 -12.24 -26.03
N VAL A 278 -7.38 -12.65 -27.12
CA VAL A 278 -7.50 -14.04 -27.53
C VAL A 278 -6.72 -14.21 -28.83
N ASN A 279 -5.53 -14.80 -28.73
CA ASN A 279 -4.63 -15.08 -29.87
C ASN A 279 -4.31 -13.83 -30.71
N GLY A 280 -4.02 -12.70 -30.06
CA GLY A 280 -3.66 -11.44 -30.71
C GLY A 280 -4.86 -10.58 -31.10
N ASN A 281 -6.10 -10.98 -30.75
CA ASN A 281 -7.32 -10.21 -31.04
C ASN A 281 -8.05 -9.87 -29.76
N PHE A 282 -8.43 -8.60 -29.60
CA PHE A 282 -9.19 -8.13 -28.44
C PHE A 282 -10.70 -8.35 -28.63
N VAL A 283 -11.30 -9.12 -27.73
CA VAL A 283 -12.75 -9.41 -27.70
C VAL A 283 -13.38 -8.87 -26.41
N THR A 284 -14.59 -8.32 -26.49
CA THR A 284 -15.28 -7.77 -25.31
C THR A 284 -15.76 -8.90 -24.40
N THR A 285 -15.67 -8.71 -23.08
CA THR A 285 -16.15 -9.68 -22.09
C THR A 285 -17.64 -10.00 -22.23
N GLY A 286 -18.47 -9.02 -22.64
CA GLY A 286 -19.88 -9.23 -22.96
C GLY A 286 -20.16 -10.14 -24.15
N SER A 287 -19.20 -10.32 -25.07
CA SER A 287 -19.35 -11.20 -26.24
C SER A 287 -19.01 -12.66 -25.97
N LEU A 288 -18.29 -12.95 -24.87
CA LEU A 288 -17.92 -14.31 -24.46
C LEU A 288 -19.10 -15.11 -23.88
N GLY A 289 -20.21 -14.45 -23.55
CA GLY A 289 -21.46 -15.06 -23.06
C GLY A 289 -22.42 -15.54 -24.16
N ALA A 290 -22.10 -15.38 -25.45
CA ALA A 290 -22.94 -15.81 -26.57
C ALA A 290 -22.44 -17.10 -27.24
N SER A 291 -21.43 -17.77 -26.67
CA SER A 291 -20.82 -18.97 -27.25
C SER A 291 -20.36 -19.95 -26.17
N PHE A 292 -21.26 -20.31 -25.27
CA PHE A 292 -21.22 -21.57 -24.53
C PHE A 292 -22.62 -22.17 -24.47
#